data_AF-A0A3C1WNH0-F1
#
_entry.id   AF-A0A3C1WNH0-F1
#
_cell.length_a   1.000
_cell.length_b   1.000
_cell.length_c   1.000
_cell.angle_alpha   90.00
_cell.angle_beta   90.00
_cell.angle_gamma   90.00
#
_symmetry.space_group_name_H-M   'P 1'
#
loop_
_entity.id
_entity.type
_entity.pdbx_description
1 polymer ?
#
loop_
_entity_poly.entity_id
_entity_poly.type
_entity_poly.pdbx_seq_one_letter_code
_entity_poly.pdbx_strand_id
1 'polypeptide(L)'
;MRRRIITRILWLFPALLFVSMLVFFITQPQVDLSKLNDQPADIFSVNQLHSQSKLPLFYFTVTSLNEPDTVWKMTGDEKEKLRLNSSWKKYVPAIHFHADNQYHRWLFGDDESGSKGILRGDFGKSAQTGLPVTTQLLPRFCRSFVIVFVSLLLAFFISIPVSVFMVLNPQKLFSKTLHAIFLVLYIAPTFWIAVLLLMLFANPKMFSVFP
;
A
#
# COMPACT_ATOMS: atom_id res chain seq x y z
N MET A 1 -34.58 5.33 16.23
CA MET A 1 -33.17 4.83 16.26
C MET A 1 -32.32 5.29 15.08
N ARG A 2 -32.80 5.24 13.83
CA ARG A 2 -32.02 5.57 12.61
C ARG A 2 -31.37 6.97 12.59
N ARG A 3 -32.04 8.00 13.10
CA ARG A 3 -31.55 9.39 13.06
C ARG A 3 -30.23 9.59 13.83
N ARG A 4 -30.06 8.94 14.99
CA ARG A 4 -28.83 9.04 15.82
C ARG A 4 -27.64 8.30 15.21
N ILE A 5 -27.89 7.22 14.46
CA ILE A 5 -26.84 6.46 13.78
C ILE A 5 -26.30 7.26 12.59
N ILE A 6 -27.18 7.91 11.83
CA ILE A 6 -26.81 8.77 10.70
C ILE A 6 -25.95 9.95 11.19
N THR A 7 -26.31 10.60 12.30
CA THR A 7 -25.50 11.70 12.84
C THR A 7 -24.10 11.25 13.30
N ARG A 8 -23.97 10.04 13.86
CA ARG A 8 -22.66 9.47 14.24
C ARG A 8 -21.79 9.13 13.03
N ILE A 9 -22.38 8.59 11.97
CA ILE A 9 -21.67 8.28 10.72
C ILE A 9 -21.27 9.57 10.00
N LEU A 10 -22.15 10.58 9.99
CA LEU A 10 -21.90 11.88 9.36
C LEU A 10 -20.72 12.62 9.99
N TRP A 11 -20.54 12.52 11.32
CA TRP A 11 -19.40 13.11 12.04
C TRP A 11 -18.11 12.30 11.95
N LEU A 12 -18.19 11.00 11.60
CA LEU A 12 -17.02 10.14 11.46
C LEU A 12 -16.19 10.53 10.23
N PHE A 13 -16.85 10.88 9.13
CA PHE A 13 -16.19 11.23 7.87
C PHE A 13 -15.24 12.45 7.99
N PRO A 14 -15.67 13.63 8.52
CA PRO A 14 -14.77 14.78 8.69
C PRO A 14 -13.68 14.52 9.74
N ALA A 15 -13.98 13.78 10.81
CA ALA A 15 -12.99 13.43 11.82
C ALA A 15 -11.88 12.53 11.24
N LEU A 16 -12.25 11.55 10.42
CA LEU A 16 -11.31 10.64 9.77
C LEU A 16 -10.44 11.37 8.73
N LEU A 17 -11.02 12.29 7.98
CA LEU A 17 -10.30 13.16 7.04
C LEU A 17 -9.27 14.03 7.78
N PHE A 18 -9.68 14.63 8.91
CA PHE A 18 -8.79 15.45 9.73
C PHE A 18 -7.63 14.64 10.31
N VAL A 19 -7.91 13.46 10.88
CA VAL A 19 -6.86 12.56 11.40
C VAL A 19 -5.93 12.11 10.29
N SER A 20 -6.45 11.77 9.11
CA SER A 20 -5.65 11.40 7.95
C SER A 20 -4.76 12.54 7.47
N MET A 21 -5.26 13.78 7.41
CA MET A 21 -4.45 14.96 7.10
C MET A 21 -3.35 15.19 8.12
N LEU A 22 -3.65 15.05 9.41
CA LEU A 22 -2.68 15.25 10.48
C LEU A 22 -1.55 14.21 10.40
N VAL A 23 -1.89 12.93 10.20
CA VAL A 23 -0.92 11.87 9.96
C VAL A 23 -0.09 12.14 8.69
N PHE A 24 -0.72 12.62 7.62
CA PHE A 24 -0.03 12.98 6.39
C PHE A 24 1.03 14.07 6.62
N PHE A 25 0.70 15.11 7.40
CA PHE A 25 1.63 16.20 7.73
C PHE A 25 2.79 15.75 8.63
N ILE A 26 2.55 14.86 9.58
CA ILE A 26 3.61 14.28 10.42
C ILE A 26 4.54 13.38 9.60
N THR A 27 3.99 12.65 8.63
CA THR A 27 4.73 11.66 7.83
C THR A 27 5.41 12.29 6.61
N GLN A 28 5.17 13.57 6.29
CA GLN A 28 5.91 14.22 5.22
C GLN A 28 7.40 14.24 5.58
N PRO A 29 8.29 13.72 4.71
CA PRO A 29 9.72 13.84 4.93
C PRO A 29 10.09 15.34 4.91
N GLN A 30 10.63 15.83 6.03
CA GLN A 30 11.19 17.19 6.10
C GLN A 30 12.39 17.25 5.15
N VAL A 31 12.25 18.03 4.06
CA VAL A 31 13.35 18.26 3.13
C VAL A 31 14.34 19.22 3.79
N ASP A 32 15.46 18.67 4.25
CA ASP A 32 16.53 19.41 4.91
C ASP A 32 17.31 20.24 3.87
N LEU A 33 16.90 21.49 3.68
CA LEU A 33 17.47 22.42 2.68
C LEU A 33 18.97 22.72 2.92
N SER A 34 19.47 22.43 4.13
CA SER A 34 20.87 22.60 4.53
C SER A 34 21.82 21.59 3.86
N LYS A 35 21.31 20.43 3.41
CA LYS A 35 22.11 19.38 2.74
C LYS A 35 22.35 19.62 1.26
N LEU A 36 21.82 20.70 0.69
CA LEU A 36 21.98 21.05 -0.73
C LEU A 36 23.26 21.83 -1.03
N ASN A 37 24.00 22.30 -0.02
CA ASN A 37 25.14 23.20 -0.23
C ASN A 37 26.53 22.55 -0.07
N ASP A 38 26.64 21.38 0.56
CA ASP A 38 27.94 20.83 1.01
C ASP A 38 28.36 19.50 0.36
N GLN A 39 27.73 19.08 -0.75
CA GLN A 39 28.25 17.98 -1.56
C GLN A 39 28.21 18.34 -3.04
N PRO A 40 29.33 18.21 -3.80
CA PRO A 40 29.24 18.24 -5.25
C PRO A 40 28.30 17.10 -5.62
N ALA A 41 27.14 17.47 -6.17
CA ALA A 41 26.06 16.55 -6.48
C ALA A 41 26.63 15.31 -7.16
N ASP A 42 26.37 14.14 -6.58
CA ASP A 42 26.61 12.87 -7.27
C ASP A 42 25.85 12.93 -8.61
N ILE A 43 26.57 13.26 -9.68
CA ILE A 43 26.07 13.34 -11.06
C ILE A 43 25.42 12.00 -11.47
N PHE A 44 25.73 10.92 -10.76
CA PHE A 44 25.17 9.58 -10.93
C PHE A 44 23.76 9.41 -10.33
N SER A 45 23.44 10.11 -9.24
CA SER A 45 22.15 9.99 -8.53
C SER A 45 21.08 10.93 -9.12
N VAL A 46 21.48 12.10 -9.61
CA VAL A 46 20.57 13.11 -10.19
C VAL A 46 20.10 12.67 -11.59
N ASN A 47 20.97 12.04 -12.38
CA ASN A 47 20.59 11.52 -13.70
C ASN A 47 19.66 10.29 -13.63
N GLN A 48 19.73 9.49 -12.55
CA GLN A 48 18.79 8.38 -12.33
C GLN A 48 17.38 8.84 -11.92
N LEU A 49 17.23 10.01 -11.27
CA LEU A 49 15.93 10.63 -11.03
C LEU A 49 15.33 11.28 -12.30
N HIS A 50 16.19 11.66 -13.25
CA HIS A 50 15.78 12.28 -14.52
C HIS A 50 15.42 11.28 -15.63
N SER A 51 15.87 10.02 -15.56
CA SER A 51 15.65 9.02 -16.60
C SER A 51 14.48 8.06 -16.33
N GLN A 52 13.40 8.54 -15.70
CA GLN A 52 12.08 7.98 -15.94
C GLN A 52 11.27 9.08 -16.61
N SER A 53 10.95 8.90 -17.88
CA SER A 53 10.01 9.75 -18.61
C SER A 53 8.72 9.84 -17.78
N LYS A 54 8.59 10.92 -17.00
CA LYS A 54 7.47 11.12 -16.06
C LYS A 54 6.25 11.52 -16.86
N LEU A 55 5.68 10.52 -17.53
CA LEU A 55 4.30 10.56 -17.94
C LEU A 55 3.45 10.97 -16.73
N PRO A 56 2.33 11.67 -16.97
CA PRO A 56 1.38 12.00 -15.93
C PRO A 56 1.00 10.72 -15.17
N LEU A 57 0.88 10.82 -13.84
CA LEU A 57 0.43 9.68 -13.04
C LEU A 57 -0.99 9.29 -13.39
N PHE A 58 -1.89 10.26 -13.56
CA PHE A 58 -3.33 10.01 -13.72
C PHE A 58 -3.85 10.42 -15.11
N TYR A 59 -4.98 9.82 -15.51
CA TYR A 59 -5.70 10.19 -16.73
C TYR A 59 -6.21 11.62 -16.72
N PHE A 60 -6.47 12.21 -15.55
CA PHE A 60 -6.92 13.59 -15.44
C PHE A 60 -6.08 14.34 -14.43
N THR A 61 -5.67 15.55 -14.80
CA THR A 61 -5.01 16.48 -13.88
C THR A 61 -5.67 17.83 -13.97
N VAL A 62 -5.82 18.49 -12.82
CA VAL A 62 -6.22 19.89 -12.76
C VAL A 62 -4.94 20.71 -12.64
N THR A 63 -4.58 21.43 -13.70
CA THR A 63 -3.41 22.31 -13.74
C THR A 63 -3.84 23.70 -14.17
N SER A 64 -2.90 24.63 -14.31
CA SER A 64 -3.20 25.98 -14.77
C SER A 64 -3.42 26.01 -16.29
N LEU A 65 -4.31 26.88 -16.78
CA LEU A 65 -4.45 27.18 -18.22
C LEU A 65 -3.16 27.67 -18.90
N ASN A 66 -2.17 28.15 -18.12
CA ASN A 66 -0.86 28.54 -18.63
C ASN A 66 0.10 27.34 -18.84
N GLU A 67 -0.21 26.18 -18.27
CA GLU A 67 0.60 24.97 -18.38
C GLU A 67 0.11 24.09 -19.54
N PRO A 68 0.93 23.82 -20.58
CA PRO A 68 0.52 22.97 -21.69
C PRO A 68 0.54 21.48 -21.33
N ASP A 69 -0.24 20.68 -22.04
CA ASP A 69 -0.38 19.22 -21.83
C ASP A 69 0.96 18.47 -21.92
N THR A 70 1.93 19.03 -22.65
CA THR A 70 3.28 18.47 -22.85
C THR A 70 4.31 18.94 -21.83
N VAL A 71 3.89 19.55 -20.70
CA VAL A 71 4.81 20.00 -19.62
C VAL A 71 5.79 18.91 -19.22
N TRP A 72 5.39 17.64 -19.22
CA TRP A 72 6.28 16.53 -18.87
C TRP A 72 7.45 16.34 -19.86
N LYS A 73 7.32 16.76 -21.13
CA LYS A 73 8.39 16.74 -22.16
C LYS A 73 9.34 17.94 -22.08
N MET A 74 8.98 18.98 -21.32
CA MET A 74 9.74 20.24 -21.30
C MET A 74 11.01 20.16 -20.45
N THR A 75 12.02 20.92 -20.88
CA THR A 75 13.29 21.08 -20.15
C THR A 75 13.09 21.90 -18.86
N GLY A 76 14.00 21.77 -17.89
CA GLY A 76 13.94 22.51 -16.61
C GLY A 76 13.79 24.02 -16.80
N ASP A 77 14.63 24.61 -17.65
CA ASP A 77 14.63 26.06 -17.92
C ASP A 77 13.31 26.55 -18.55
N GLU A 78 12.69 25.73 -19.41
CA GLU A 78 11.40 26.05 -20.04
C GLU A 78 10.27 26.01 -19.01
N LYS A 79 10.29 25.03 -18.10
CA LYS A 79 9.34 24.90 -16.99
C LYS A 79 9.46 26.09 -16.03
N GLU A 80 10.67 26.55 -15.74
CA GLU A 80 10.88 27.73 -14.88
C GLU A 80 10.33 29.01 -15.52
N LYS A 81 10.55 29.22 -16.82
CA LYS A 81 9.97 30.35 -17.56
C LYS A 81 8.44 30.33 -17.52
N LEU A 82 7.82 29.15 -17.63
CA LEU A 82 6.36 29.00 -17.49
C LEU A 82 5.86 29.32 -16.08
N ARG A 83 6.61 28.91 -15.04
CA ARG A 83 6.27 29.18 -13.62
C ARG A 83 6.36 30.66 -13.27
N LEU A 84 7.37 31.35 -13.82
CA LEU A 84 7.64 32.77 -13.61
C LEU A 84 6.69 33.68 -14.42
N ASN A 85 6.03 33.16 -15.45
CA ASN A 85 5.03 33.92 -16.20
C ASN A 85 3.81 34.24 -15.31
N SER A 86 3.66 35.52 -14.94
CA SER A 86 2.59 36.03 -14.08
C SER A 86 1.28 36.33 -14.83
N SER A 87 0.95 35.53 -15.84
CA SER A 87 -0.29 35.70 -16.60
C SER A 87 -1.52 35.35 -15.74
N TRP A 88 -2.64 36.03 -15.95
CA TRP A 88 -3.92 35.72 -15.30
C TRP A 88 -4.37 34.27 -15.56
N LYS A 89 -3.92 33.68 -16.68
CA LYS A 89 -4.12 32.28 -17.04
C LYS A 89 -3.58 31.31 -15.98
N LYS A 90 -2.63 31.75 -15.14
CA LYS A 90 -2.09 30.99 -14.00
C LYS A 90 -3.18 30.56 -13.02
N TYR A 91 -4.19 31.41 -12.81
CA TYR A 91 -5.20 31.24 -11.78
C TYR A 91 -6.47 30.52 -12.26
N VAL A 92 -6.59 30.29 -13.57
CA VAL A 92 -7.72 29.56 -14.14
C VAL A 92 -7.39 28.06 -14.16
N PRO A 93 -8.16 27.21 -13.46
CA PRO A 93 -7.96 25.78 -13.52
C PRO A 93 -8.37 25.25 -14.89
N ALA A 94 -7.50 24.44 -15.48
CA ALA A 94 -7.72 23.70 -16.71
C ALA A 94 -7.66 22.21 -16.41
N ILE A 95 -8.56 21.45 -17.04
CA ILE A 95 -8.61 19.99 -16.92
C ILE A 95 -7.89 19.43 -18.14
N HIS A 96 -6.84 18.65 -17.89
CA HIS A 96 -6.08 17.98 -18.94
C HIS A 96 -6.35 16.49 -18.88
N PHE A 97 -6.59 15.90 -20.05
CA PHE A 97 -6.79 14.47 -20.19
C PHE A 97 -5.55 13.82 -20.80
N HIS A 98 -5.02 12.84 -20.09
CA HIS A 98 -3.81 12.10 -20.45
C HIS A 98 -4.17 10.66 -20.79
N ALA A 99 -4.44 10.42 -22.07
CA ALA A 99 -4.75 9.09 -22.58
C ALA A 99 -3.58 8.10 -22.37
N ASP A 100 -2.36 8.59 -22.54
CA ASP A 100 -1.13 7.85 -22.29
C ASP A 100 -0.51 8.30 -20.96
N ASN A 101 -0.65 7.47 -19.94
CA ASN A 101 -0.19 7.75 -18.58
C ASN A 101 0.53 6.54 -17.98
N GLN A 102 1.13 6.74 -16.79
CA GLN A 102 1.90 5.69 -16.14
C GLN A 102 1.07 4.43 -15.84
N TYR A 103 -0.20 4.58 -15.43
CA TYR A 103 -1.09 3.42 -15.23
C TYR A 103 -1.46 2.73 -16.53
N HIS A 104 -1.61 3.47 -17.64
CA HIS A 104 -1.89 2.91 -18.95
C HIS A 104 -0.76 1.95 -19.36
N ARG A 105 0.50 2.41 -19.26
CA ARG A 105 1.69 1.58 -19.54
C ARG A 105 1.79 0.38 -18.60
N TRP A 106 1.52 0.55 -17.31
CA TRP A 106 1.52 -0.60 -16.38
C TRP A 106 0.44 -1.62 -16.71
N LEU A 107 -0.74 -1.19 -17.16
CA LEU A 107 -1.86 -2.08 -17.42
C LEU A 107 -1.75 -2.79 -18.77
N PHE A 108 -1.51 -2.02 -19.84
CA PHE A 108 -1.53 -2.50 -21.22
C PHE A 108 -0.14 -2.80 -21.79
N GLY A 109 0.90 -2.33 -21.13
CA GLY A 109 2.26 -2.42 -21.62
C GLY A 109 2.64 -1.21 -22.49
N ASP A 110 3.88 -1.22 -22.93
CA ASP A 110 4.45 -0.22 -23.80
C ASP A 110 5.69 -0.78 -24.50
N ASP A 111 5.89 -0.36 -25.74
CA ASP A 111 6.98 -0.77 -26.61
C ASP A 111 8.31 -0.12 -26.20
N GLU A 112 8.32 1.12 -25.67
CA GLU A 112 9.58 1.80 -25.28
C GLU A 112 10.30 1.07 -24.13
N SER A 113 9.54 0.60 -23.14
CA SER A 113 10.09 -0.15 -22.00
C SER A 113 10.17 -1.67 -22.27
N GLY A 114 9.65 -2.14 -23.40
CA GLY A 114 9.51 -3.57 -23.72
C GLY A 114 8.60 -4.33 -22.74
N SER A 115 7.74 -3.63 -22.01
CA SER A 115 6.86 -4.21 -20.99
C SER A 115 5.53 -4.61 -21.63
N LYS A 116 5.07 -5.85 -21.40
CA LYS A 116 3.80 -6.34 -21.95
C LYS A 116 2.56 -5.91 -21.14
N GLY A 117 2.77 -5.33 -19.96
CA GLY A 117 1.72 -4.90 -19.05
C GLY A 117 1.20 -6.01 -18.13
N ILE A 118 0.59 -5.59 -17.02
CA ILE A 118 0.10 -6.47 -15.95
C ILE A 118 -0.98 -7.42 -16.47
N LEU A 119 -1.83 -6.98 -17.42
CA LEU A 119 -2.87 -7.82 -18.00
C LEU A 119 -2.31 -9.04 -18.75
N ARG A 120 -1.05 -8.96 -19.21
CA ARG A 120 -0.34 -10.06 -19.87
C ARG A 120 0.63 -10.79 -18.92
N GLY A 121 0.54 -10.52 -17.62
CA GLY A 121 1.37 -11.13 -16.59
C GLY A 121 2.78 -10.53 -16.45
N ASP A 122 3.05 -9.40 -17.09
CA ASP A 122 4.32 -8.70 -16.96
C ASP A 122 4.21 -7.55 -15.96
N PHE A 123 4.82 -7.74 -14.79
CA PHE A 123 4.84 -6.75 -13.70
C PHE A 123 5.98 -5.72 -13.84
N GLY A 124 6.77 -5.79 -14.92
CA GLY A 124 7.87 -4.89 -15.18
C GLY A 124 9.03 -5.04 -14.19
N LYS A 125 9.83 -3.97 -14.06
CA LYS A 125 11.01 -3.91 -13.20
C LYS A 125 10.74 -3.07 -11.96
N SER A 126 11.34 -3.46 -10.85
CA SER A 126 11.28 -2.72 -9.59
C SER A 126 11.95 -1.35 -9.73
N ALA A 127 11.28 -0.29 -9.31
CA ALA A 127 11.85 1.06 -9.27
C ALA A 127 13.04 1.18 -8.30
N GLN A 128 13.11 0.31 -7.28
CA GLN A 128 14.18 0.33 -6.28
C GLN A 128 15.38 -0.54 -6.67
N THR A 129 15.12 -1.72 -7.23
CA THR A 129 16.18 -2.73 -7.47
C THR A 129 16.50 -2.94 -8.95
N GLY A 130 15.70 -2.40 -9.88
CA GLY A 130 15.89 -2.55 -11.32
C GLY A 130 15.66 -3.97 -11.88
N LEU A 131 15.43 -4.95 -11.00
CA LEU A 131 15.17 -6.35 -11.36
C LEU A 131 13.69 -6.58 -11.68
N PRO A 132 13.34 -7.63 -12.46
CA PRO A 132 11.96 -8.00 -12.70
C PRO A 132 11.18 -8.21 -11.40
N VAL A 133 9.98 -7.63 -11.29
CA VAL A 133 9.16 -7.75 -10.07
C VAL A 133 8.72 -9.20 -9.85
N THR A 134 8.46 -9.93 -10.93
CA THR A 134 8.04 -11.34 -10.90
C THR A 134 9.04 -12.24 -10.17
N THR A 135 10.35 -12.06 -10.38
CA THR A 135 11.38 -12.91 -9.76
C THR A 135 11.49 -12.69 -8.26
N GLN A 136 11.11 -11.52 -7.76
CA GLN A 136 11.12 -11.21 -6.33
C GLN A 136 9.79 -11.52 -5.65
N LEU A 137 8.68 -11.25 -6.32
CA LEU A 137 7.34 -11.39 -5.76
C LEU A 137 6.89 -12.86 -5.72
N LEU A 138 7.16 -13.63 -6.78
CA LEU A 138 6.65 -14.99 -6.92
C LEU A 138 7.15 -15.93 -5.80
N PRO A 139 8.45 -15.96 -5.42
CA PRO A 139 8.91 -16.81 -4.32
C PRO A 139 8.30 -16.43 -2.95
N ARG A 140 8.11 -15.12 -2.72
CA ARG A 140 7.49 -14.61 -1.48
C ARG A 140 6.02 -14.97 -1.42
N PHE A 141 5.31 -14.77 -2.53
CA PHE A 141 3.91 -15.16 -2.68
C PHE A 141 3.71 -16.65 -2.44
N CYS A 142 4.49 -17.51 -3.11
CA CYS A 142 4.40 -18.97 -2.93
C CYS A 142 4.64 -19.39 -1.47
N ARG A 143 5.61 -18.76 -0.78
CA ARG A 143 5.87 -19.05 0.63
C ARG A 143 4.69 -18.69 1.51
N SER A 144 4.14 -17.48 1.36
CA SER A 144 2.94 -17.06 2.11
C SER A 144 1.73 -17.93 1.77
N PHE A 145 1.55 -18.29 0.50
CA PHE A 145 0.46 -19.14 0.04
C PHE A 145 0.50 -20.53 0.69
N VAL A 146 1.68 -21.18 0.73
CA VAL A 146 1.84 -22.49 1.39
C VAL A 146 1.50 -22.39 2.87
N ILE A 147 1.99 -21.36 3.58
CA ILE A 147 1.71 -21.17 5.01
C ILE A 147 0.20 -20.99 5.25
N VAL A 148 -0.45 -20.12 4.49
CA VAL A 148 -1.89 -19.87 4.61
C VAL A 148 -2.69 -21.12 4.27
N PHE A 149 -2.32 -21.83 3.21
CA PHE A 149 -3.04 -23.02 2.76
C PHE A 149 -2.96 -24.16 3.78
N VAL A 150 -1.77 -24.42 4.33
CA VAL A 150 -1.60 -25.43 5.39
C VAL A 150 -2.35 -25.01 6.66
N SER A 151 -2.28 -23.73 7.05
CA SER A 151 -3.01 -23.21 8.20
C SER A 151 -4.53 -23.34 8.03
N LEU A 152 -5.04 -23.07 6.82
CA LEU A 152 -6.46 -23.18 6.50
C LEU A 152 -6.93 -24.63 6.59
N LEU A 153 -6.16 -25.56 6.03
CA LEU A 153 -6.46 -26.98 6.07
C LEU A 153 -6.49 -27.46 7.53
N LEU A 154 -5.47 -27.15 8.31
CA LEU A 154 -5.42 -27.50 9.73
C LEU A 154 -6.59 -26.90 10.53
N ALA A 155 -6.90 -25.62 10.29
CA ALA A 155 -8.03 -24.96 10.93
C ALA A 155 -9.36 -25.63 10.56
N PHE A 156 -9.56 -26.02 9.30
CA PHE A 156 -10.78 -26.70 8.86
C PHE A 156 -10.95 -28.06 9.53
N PHE A 157 -9.89 -28.88 9.53
CA PHE A 157 -9.92 -30.22 10.10
C PHE A 157 -10.14 -30.22 11.62
N ILE A 158 -9.67 -29.21 12.34
CA ILE A 158 -9.86 -29.11 13.79
C ILE A 158 -11.17 -28.38 14.13
N SER A 159 -11.46 -27.28 13.46
CA SER A 159 -12.60 -26.41 13.79
C SER A 159 -13.93 -27.10 13.57
N ILE A 160 -14.09 -27.86 12.49
CA ILE A 160 -15.35 -28.55 12.19
C ILE A 160 -15.73 -29.56 13.28
N PRO A 161 -14.91 -30.56 13.62
CA PRO A 161 -15.30 -31.54 14.63
C PRO A 161 -15.48 -30.90 16.00
N VAL A 162 -14.61 -29.94 16.37
CA VAL A 162 -14.74 -29.22 17.65
C VAL A 162 -16.06 -28.44 17.70
N SER A 163 -16.39 -27.70 16.64
CA SER A 163 -17.63 -26.91 16.56
C SER A 163 -18.87 -27.80 16.59
N VAL A 164 -18.89 -28.89 15.80
CA VAL A 164 -20.00 -29.85 15.78
C VAL A 164 -20.17 -30.50 17.17
N PHE A 165 -19.08 -30.92 17.81
CA PHE A 165 -19.13 -31.50 19.15
C PHE A 165 -19.73 -30.55 20.18
N MET A 166 -19.34 -29.28 20.14
CA MET A 166 -19.85 -28.24 21.05
C MET A 166 -21.35 -27.98 20.87
N VAL A 167 -21.84 -27.97 19.63
CA VAL A 167 -23.26 -27.77 19.32
C VAL A 167 -24.10 -28.96 19.75
N LEU A 168 -23.62 -30.18 19.56
CA LEU A 168 -24.33 -31.40 19.96
C LEU A 168 -24.36 -31.61 21.49
N ASN A 169 -23.40 -31.04 22.22
CA ASN A 169 -23.27 -31.24 23.67
C ASN A 169 -23.17 -29.91 24.43
N PRO A 170 -24.16 -29.01 24.36
CA PRO A 170 -24.04 -27.66 24.90
C PRO A 170 -23.89 -27.62 26.43
N GLN A 171 -24.38 -28.65 27.13
CA GLN A 171 -24.37 -28.70 28.60
C GLN A 171 -23.07 -29.23 29.20
N LYS A 172 -22.20 -29.89 28.40
CA LYS A 172 -20.95 -30.46 28.91
C LYS A 172 -19.98 -29.35 29.33
N LEU A 173 -19.26 -29.58 30.43
CA LEU A 173 -18.23 -28.65 30.93
C LEU A 173 -17.16 -28.35 29.87
N PHE A 174 -16.80 -29.34 29.05
CA PHE A 174 -15.86 -29.16 27.95
C PHE A 174 -16.35 -28.14 26.90
N SER A 175 -17.63 -28.20 26.52
CA SER A 175 -18.22 -27.24 25.57
C SER A 175 -18.28 -25.83 26.16
N LYS A 176 -18.64 -25.70 27.45
CA LYS A 176 -18.70 -24.41 28.16
C LYS A 176 -17.32 -23.75 28.29
N THR A 177 -16.30 -24.53 28.61
CA THR A 177 -14.91 -24.04 28.73
C THR A 177 -14.33 -23.62 27.39
N LEU A 178 -14.50 -24.43 26.33
CA LEU A 178 -14.08 -24.05 24.98
C LEU A 178 -14.77 -22.77 24.48
N HIS A 179 -16.07 -22.61 24.75
CA HIS A 179 -16.79 -21.41 24.36
C HIS A 179 -16.22 -20.16 25.06
N ALA A 180 -15.90 -20.27 26.35
CA ALA A 180 -15.24 -19.18 27.09
C ALA A 180 -13.86 -18.85 26.53
N ILE A 181 -13.05 -19.86 26.21
CA ILE A 181 -11.72 -19.68 25.58
C ILE A 181 -11.85 -18.96 24.24
N PHE A 182 -12.76 -19.41 23.37
CA PHE A 182 -12.98 -18.77 22.06
C PHE A 182 -13.47 -17.33 22.18
N LEU A 183 -14.30 -17.03 23.17
CA LEU A 183 -14.72 -15.66 23.44
C LEU A 183 -13.53 -14.77 23.84
N VAL A 184 -12.65 -15.26 24.72
CA VAL A 184 -11.42 -14.53 25.09
C VAL A 184 -10.53 -14.31 23.87
N LEU A 185 -10.30 -15.35 23.06
CA LEU A 185 -9.49 -15.26 21.84
C LEU A 185 -10.10 -14.31 20.80
N TYR A 186 -11.44 -14.25 20.70
CA TYR A 186 -12.14 -13.37 19.78
C TYR A 186 -12.03 -11.89 20.17
N ILE A 187 -12.05 -11.60 21.48
CA ILE A 187 -11.95 -10.23 21.99
C ILE A 187 -10.49 -9.75 22.05
N ALA A 188 -9.54 -10.68 22.23
CA ALA A 188 -8.13 -10.36 22.33
C ALA A 188 -7.59 -9.81 20.99
N PRO A 189 -6.78 -8.72 21.02
CA PRO A 189 -6.13 -8.22 19.83
C PRO A 189 -5.23 -9.28 19.19
N THR A 190 -5.34 -9.48 17.87
CA THR A 190 -4.60 -10.53 17.16
C THR A 190 -3.09 -10.43 17.37
N PHE A 191 -2.54 -9.22 17.45
CA PHE A 191 -1.10 -9.03 17.68
C PHE A 191 -0.64 -9.50 19.06
N TRP A 192 -1.49 -9.41 20.11
CA TRP A 192 -1.16 -9.92 21.44
C TRP A 192 -1.01 -11.43 21.40
N ILE A 193 -1.98 -12.13 20.80
CA ILE A 193 -1.94 -13.57 20.65
C ILE A 193 -0.69 -13.98 19.85
N ALA A 194 -0.41 -13.29 18.74
CA ALA A 194 0.77 -13.58 17.93
C ALA A 194 2.08 -13.45 18.73
N VAL A 195 2.22 -12.40 19.55
CA VAL A 195 3.41 -12.20 20.41
C VAL A 195 3.50 -13.26 21.51
N LEU A 196 2.39 -13.62 22.16
CA LEU A 196 2.37 -14.68 23.16
C LEU A 196 2.75 -16.03 22.55
N LEU A 197 2.22 -16.36 21.38
CA LEU A 197 2.58 -17.58 20.64
C LEU A 197 4.05 -17.55 20.22
N LEU A 198 4.55 -16.40 19.75
CA LEU A 198 5.97 -16.25 19.41
C LEU A 198 6.85 -16.50 20.63
N MET A 199 6.54 -15.89 21.78
CA MET A 199 7.30 -16.11 23.02
C MET A 199 7.23 -17.56 23.51
N LEU A 200 6.10 -18.24 23.30
CA LEU A 200 5.92 -19.62 23.71
C LEU A 200 6.71 -20.60 22.81
N PHE A 201 6.66 -20.42 21.49
CA PHE A 201 7.22 -21.36 20.52
C PHE A 201 8.63 -21.01 20.04
N ALA A 202 9.02 -19.74 20.03
CA ALA A 202 10.35 -19.30 19.58
C ALA A 202 11.36 -19.19 20.73
N ASN A 203 10.92 -19.34 21.99
CA ASN A 203 11.83 -19.38 23.14
C ASN A 203 12.18 -20.83 23.50
N PRO A 204 13.43 -21.28 23.27
CA PRO A 204 13.84 -22.65 23.53
C PRO A 204 13.79 -23.02 25.03
N LYS A 205 13.77 -22.04 25.93
CA LYS A 205 13.62 -22.27 27.38
C LYS A 205 12.19 -22.66 27.77
N MET A 206 11.20 -22.31 26.95
CA MET A 206 9.79 -22.58 27.23
C MET A 206 9.32 -23.86 26.52
N PHE A 207 9.47 -23.92 25.20
CA PHE A 207 8.98 -25.03 24.39
C PHE A 207 9.88 -25.26 23.16
N SER A 208 10.70 -26.31 23.16
CA SER A 208 11.68 -26.61 22.10
C SER A 208 11.09 -27.42 20.94
N VAL A 209 9.98 -26.95 20.34
CA VAL A 209 9.35 -27.63 19.19
C VAL A 209 10.01 -27.29 17.86
N PHE A 210 10.53 -26.08 17.74
CA PHE A 210 11.26 -25.63 16.56
C PHE A 210 12.76 -25.63 16.87
N PRO A 211 13.62 -26.10 15.94
CA PRO A 211 15.07 -26.05 16.09
C PRO A 211 15.59 -24.61 16.16
#